data_AF-A0A2K0A6W3-F1
#
_entry.id   AF-A0A2K0A6W3-F1
#
_cell.length_a   1.000
_cell.length_b   1.000
_cell.length_c   1.000
_cell.angle_alpha   90.00
_cell.angle_beta   90.00
_cell.angle_gamma   90.00
#
_symmetry.space_group_name_H-M   'P 1'
#
loop_
_entity.id
_entity.type
_entity.pdbx_description
1 polymer ?
#
loop_
_entity_poly.entity_id
_entity_poly.type
_entity_poly.pdbx_seq_one_letter_code
_entity_poly.pdbx_strand_id
1 'polypeptide(L)'
;MTITIEKELTNDHIRVLNVLRNTKHEIITKQNIFNQLNMEFNRNNDRWLRNTINSLVVDYGYPIGYSYKKDARGYFMVKSEEQKELALRSIERHIEGSLKRYEALKKTKI
;
A
#
# COMPACT_ATOMS: atom_id res chain seq x y z
N MET A 1 -9.54 25.88 8.57
CA MET A 1 -8.34 26.27 7.81
C MET A 1 -7.37 25.11 7.84
N THR A 2 -7.30 24.31 6.77
CA THR A 2 -6.22 23.35 6.60
C THR A 2 -5.02 24.11 6.03
N ILE A 3 -3.95 24.19 6.81
CA ILE A 3 -2.66 24.71 6.35
C ILE A 3 -2.15 23.67 5.35
N THR A 4 -2.24 23.96 4.06
CA THR A 4 -1.63 23.14 3.02
C THR A 4 -0.15 23.44 3.02
N ILE A 5 0.62 22.72 3.85
CA ILE A 5 2.06 22.67 3.72
C ILE A 5 2.30 21.92 2.40
N GLU A 6 2.92 22.57 1.41
CA GLU A 6 3.43 21.87 0.23
C GLU A 6 4.46 20.85 0.70
N LYS A 7 4.03 19.59 0.86
CA LYS A 7 4.92 18.50 1.23
C LYS A 7 5.70 18.11 -0.01
N GLU A 8 7.01 18.25 0.03
CA GLU A 8 7.90 17.71 -1.00
C GLU A 8 8.06 16.20 -0.82
N LEU A 9 8.15 15.48 -1.94
CA LEU A 9 8.43 14.05 -1.90
C LEU A 9 9.86 13.81 -1.42
N THR A 10 10.02 12.91 -0.46
CA THR A 10 11.34 12.42 -0.04
C THR A 10 11.95 11.53 -1.12
N ASN A 11 13.26 11.29 -1.03
CA ASN A 11 13.94 10.34 -1.90
C ASN A 11 13.33 8.93 -1.85
N ASP A 12 12.83 8.50 -0.69
CA ASP A 12 12.17 7.20 -0.55
C ASP A 12 10.84 7.15 -1.30
N HIS A 13 10.04 8.23 -1.23
CA HIS A 13 8.82 8.36 -2.02
C HIS A 13 9.13 8.25 -3.52
N ILE A 14 10.13 8.99 -4.00
CA ILE A 14 10.53 9.02 -5.41
C ILE A 14 11.00 7.63 -5.87
N ARG A 15 11.84 6.95 -5.08
CA ARG A 15 12.34 5.60 -5.40
C ARG A 15 11.21 4.59 -5.54
N VAL A 16 10.26 4.57 -4.61
CA VAL A 16 9.10 3.65 -4.66
C VAL A 16 8.19 3.98 -5.84
N LEU A 17 7.89 5.26 -6.08
CA LEU A 17 7.06 5.68 -7.22
C LEU A 17 7.70 5.30 -8.56
N ASN A 18 9.02 5.45 -8.70
CA ASN A 18 9.72 5.07 -9.92
C ASN A 18 9.58 3.57 -10.21
N VAL A 19 9.71 2.72 -9.19
CA VAL A 19 9.47 1.27 -9.34
C VAL A 19 8.02 0.98 -9.76
N LEU A 20 7.04 1.60 -9.10
CA LEU A 20 5.61 1.39 -9.39
C LEU A 20 5.19 1.92 -10.77
N ARG A 21 5.84 2.97 -11.28
CA ARG A 21 5.52 3.57 -12.59
C ARG A 21 6.19 2.84 -13.74
N ASN A 22 7.42 2.35 -13.53
CA ASN A 22 8.24 1.76 -14.60
C ASN A 22 8.14 0.24 -14.67
N THR A 23 7.44 -0.42 -13.74
CA THR A 23 7.17 -1.85 -13.82
C THR A 23 6.33 -2.19 -15.05
N LYS A 24 6.67 -3.31 -15.71
CA LYS A 24 5.86 -3.91 -16.79
C LYS A 24 4.72 -4.78 -16.27
N HIS A 25 4.75 -5.13 -14.99
CA HIS A 25 3.69 -5.90 -14.36
C HIS A 25 2.53 -4.99 -13.98
N GLU A 26 1.30 -5.43 -14.28
CA GLU A 26 0.09 -4.75 -13.81
C GLU A 26 0.06 -4.66 -12.28
N ILE A 27 0.39 -5.77 -11.61
CA ILE A 27 0.56 -5.85 -10.16
C ILE A 27 1.97 -6.33 -9.85
N ILE A 28 2.75 -5.52 -9.12
CA ILE A 28 4.12 -5.83 -8.73
C ILE A 28 4.18 -6.37 -7.30
N THR A 29 4.83 -7.52 -7.12
CA THR A 29 5.01 -8.13 -5.81
C THR A 29 5.99 -7.32 -4.96
N LYS A 30 5.88 -7.44 -3.63
CA LYS A 30 6.83 -6.81 -2.71
C LYS A 30 8.27 -7.27 -2.97
N GLN A 31 8.48 -8.56 -3.22
CA GLN A 31 9.79 -9.10 -3.56
C GLN A 31 10.38 -8.40 -4.80
N ASN A 32 9.58 -8.22 -5.85
CA ASN A 32 10.04 -7.55 -7.07
C ASN A 32 10.35 -6.07 -6.82
N ILE A 33 9.57 -5.39 -5.96
CA ILE A 33 9.88 -4.01 -5.54
C ILE A 33 11.25 -3.98 -4.85
N PHE A 34 11.49 -4.84 -3.86
CA PHE A 34 12.76 -4.86 -3.13
C PHE A 34 13.94 -5.22 -4.02
N ASN A 35 13.77 -6.18 -4.94
CA ASN A 35 14.79 -6.52 -5.92
C ASN A 35 15.17 -5.29 -6.78
N GLN A 36 14.19 -4.52 -7.27
CA GLN A 36 14.46 -3.30 -8.06
C GLN A 36 15.07 -2.16 -7.24
N LEU A 37 14.81 -2.14 -5.93
CA LEU A 37 15.39 -1.16 -5.01
C LEU A 37 16.78 -1.56 -4.50
N ASN A 38 17.29 -2.74 -4.87
CA ASN A 38 18.50 -3.37 -4.30
C ASN A 38 18.43 -3.46 -2.76
N MET A 39 17.29 -3.90 -2.24
CA MET A 39 17.04 -4.05 -0.80
C MET A 39 16.69 -5.49 -0.46
N GLU A 40 17.11 -5.95 0.71
CA GLU A 40 16.73 -7.27 1.21
C GLU A 40 15.25 -7.31 1.61
N PHE A 41 14.59 -8.44 1.35
CA PHE A 41 13.26 -8.70 1.90
C PHE A 41 13.37 -9.08 3.38
N ASN A 42 13.20 -8.09 4.27
CA ASN A 42 13.14 -8.31 5.72
C ASN A 42 12.01 -7.50 6.39
N ARG A 43 11.76 -7.75 7.68
CA ARG A 43 10.63 -7.15 8.41
C ARG A 43 10.71 -5.62 8.48
N ASN A 44 11.91 -5.06 8.61
CA ASN A 44 12.11 -3.62 8.70
C ASN A 44 11.83 -2.96 7.34
N ASN A 45 12.34 -3.56 6.27
CA ASN A 45 12.10 -3.09 4.91
C ASN A 45 10.63 -3.24 4.49
N ASP A 46 9.94 -4.32 4.88
CA ASP A 46 8.48 -4.45 4.67
C ASP A 46 7.70 -3.34 5.37
N ARG A 47 8.06 -3.02 6.61
CA ARG A 47 7.44 -1.91 7.35
C ARG A 47 7.72 -0.58 6.67
N TRP A 48 8.97 -0.32 6.28
CA TRP A 48 9.35 0.88 5.55
C TRP A 48 8.53 1.03 4.27
N LEU A 49 8.47 0.01 3.42
CA LEU A 49 7.72 0.05 2.16
C LEU A 49 6.23 0.36 2.39
N ARG A 50 5.61 -0.28 3.39
CA ARG A 50 4.20 -0.02 3.75
C ARG A 50 3.98 1.42 4.19
N ASN A 51 4.87 1.98 5.02
CA ASN A 51 4.77 3.35 5.50
C ASN A 51 4.96 4.35 4.37
N THR A 52 5.96 4.13 3.51
CA THR A 52 6.24 4.96 2.33
C THR A 52 5.04 4.96 1.38
N ILE A 53 4.45 3.81 1.09
CA ILE A 53 3.24 3.72 0.24
C ILE A 53 2.03 4.36 0.92
N ASN A 54 1.85 4.16 2.24
CA ASN A 54 0.75 4.79 2.97
C ASN A 54 0.86 6.32 2.91
N SER A 55 2.05 6.87 3.09
CA SER A 55 2.27 8.31 2.97
C SER A 55 1.98 8.78 1.54
N LEU A 56 2.51 8.09 0.52
CA LEU A 56 2.20 8.39 -0.89
C LEU A 56 0.70 8.45 -1.18
N VAL A 57 -0.09 7.52 -0.62
CA VAL A 57 -1.55 7.49 -0.82
C VAL A 57 -2.25 8.58 -0.01
N VAL A 58 -2.01 8.65 1.30
CA VAL A 58 -2.81 9.45 2.24
C VAL A 58 -2.36 10.91 2.25
N ASP A 59 -1.06 11.15 2.24
CA ASP A 59 -0.50 12.51 2.32
C ASP A 59 -0.36 13.17 0.95
N TYR A 60 -0.09 12.39 -0.10
CA TYR A 60 0.21 12.93 -1.44
C TYR A 60 -0.83 12.56 -2.51
N GLY A 61 -1.85 11.77 -2.17
CA GLY A 61 -2.96 11.46 -3.08
C GLY A 61 -2.58 10.55 -4.26
N TYR A 62 -1.47 9.81 -4.18
CA TYR A 62 -1.11 8.89 -5.26
C TYR A 62 -2.09 7.71 -5.33
N PRO A 63 -2.58 7.37 -6.54
CA PRO A 63 -3.56 6.30 -6.72
C PRO A 63 -2.85 4.94 -6.70
N ILE A 64 -2.50 4.44 -5.51
CA ILE A 64 -1.80 3.16 -5.33
C ILE A 64 -2.74 2.16 -4.64
N GLY A 65 -2.99 1.05 -5.30
CA GLY A 65 -3.77 -0.08 -4.78
C GLY A 65 -2.89 -1.22 -4.29
N TYR A 66 -3.50 -2.15 -3.54
CA TYR A 66 -2.90 -3.44 -3.22
C TYR A 66 -3.91 -4.56 -3.45
N SER A 67 -3.46 -5.65 -4.06
CA SER A 67 -4.27 -6.85 -4.28
C SER A 67 -3.81 -7.98 -3.37
N TYR A 68 -4.78 -8.68 -2.77
CA TYR A 68 -4.56 -9.88 -1.96
C TYR A 68 -4.84 -11.19 -2.71
N LYS A 69 -5.16 -11.15 -4.01
CA LYS A 69 -5.36 -12.36 -4.83
C LYS A 69 -4.07 -13.20 -4.85
N LYS A 70 -4.17 -14.51 -4.74
CA LYS A 70 -3.01 -15.42 -4.56
C LYS A 70 -2.03 -15.36 -5.74
N ASP A 71 -2.57 -15.28 -6.94
CA ASP A 71 -1.89 -15.18 -8.24
C ASP A 71 -1.45 -13.74 -8.59
N ALA A 72 -2.08 -12.74 -7.99
CA ALA A 72 -1.82 -11.33 -8.25
C ALA A 72 -1.67 -10.53 -6.94
N ARG A 73 -0.73 -10.95 -6.08
CA ARG A 73 -0.50 -10.34 -4.76
C ARG A 73 0.58 -9.26 -4.81
N GLY A 74 0.19 -8.00 -4.67
CA GLY A 74 1.15 -6.90 -4.78
C GLY A 74 0.52 -5.52 -4.89
N TYR A 75 1.37 -4.53 -5.12
CA TYR A 75 0.98 -3.14 -5.33
C TYR A 75 0.78 -2.85 -6.81
N PHE A 76 -0.04 -1.85 -7.11
CA PHE A 76 -0.26 -1.37 -8.48
C PHE A 76 -0.67 0.10 -8.48
N MET A 77 -0.36 0.80 -9.58
CA MET A 77 -0.95 2.11 -9.84
C MET A 77 -2.38 1.91 -10.35
N VAL A 78 -3.35 2.51 -9.68
CA VAL A 78 -4.75 2.48 -10.10
C VAL A 78 -4.90 3.39 -11.33
N LYS A 79 -5.31 2.80 -12.45
CA LYS A 79 -5.48 3.47 -13.75
C LYS A 79 -6.87 3.27 -14.35
N SER A 80 -7.70 2.42 -13.75
CA SER A 80 -9.07 2.13 -14.19
C SER A 80 -10.03 2.02 -13.00
N GLU A 81 -11.33 2.10 -13.26
CA GLU A 81 -12.35 1.93 -12.21
C GLU A 81 -12.35 0.50 -11.65
N GLU A 82 -12.08 -0.51 -12.49
CA GLU A 82 -11.94 -1.90 -12.03
C GLU A 82 -10.79 -2.05 -11.02
N GLN A 83 -9.64 -1.44 -11.31
CA GLN A 83 -8.49 -1.44 -10.42
C GLN A 83 -8.77 -0.68 -9.12
N LYS A 84 -9.52 0.42 -9.21
CA LYS A 84 -9.97 1.18 -8.02
C LYS A 84 -10.88 0.32 -7.16
N GLU A 85 -11.85 -0.36 -7.77
CA GLU A 85 -12.75 -1.26 -7.07
C GLU A 85 -11.99 -2.42 -6.40
N LEU A 86 -11.01 -3.01 -7.09
CA LEU A 86 -10.14 -4.04 -6.53
C LEU A 86 -9.37 -3.54 -5.29
N ALA A 87 -8.84 -2.32 -5.34
CA ALA A 87 -8.14 -1.69 -4.22
C ALA A 87 -9.10 -1.44 -3.05
N LEU A 88 -10.30 -0.91 -3.31
CA LEU A 88 -11.33 -0.65 -2.30
C LEU A 88 -11.79 -1.94 -1.62
N ARG A 89 -12.16 -2.97 -2.39
CA ARG A 89 -12.56 -4.30 -1.87
C ARG A 89 -11.47 -4.91 -0.99
N SER A 90 -10.20 -4.70 -1.35
CA SER A 90 -9.06 -5.19 -0.55
C SER A 90 -8.98 -4.50 0.81
N ILE A 91 -9.18 -3.18 0.86
CA ILE A 91 -9.22 -2.40 2.10
C ILE A 91 -10.43 -2.78 2.95
N GLU A 92 -11.62 -2.87 2.34
CA GLU A 92 -12.87 -3.22 3.01
C GLU A 92 -12.76 -4.55 3.78
N ARG A 93 -12.21 -5.60 3.15
CA ARG A 93 -11.96 -6.89 3.81
C ARG A 93 -11.04 -6.78 5.03
N HIS A 94 -10.06 -5.88 4.99
CA HIS A 94 -9.19 -5.64 6.15
C HIS A 94 -9.90 -4.90 7.28
N ILE A 95 -10.77 -3.95 6.94
CA ILE A 95 -11.61 -3.24 7.90
C ILE A 95 -12.55 -4.23 8.58
N GLU A 96 -13.27 -5.06 7.81
CA GLU A 96 -14.17 -6.08 8.34
C GLU A 96 -13.46 -7.05 9.29
N GLY A 97 -12.28 -7.56 8.89
CA GLY A 97 -11.50 -8.46 9.72
C GLY A 97 -11.03 -7.80 11.03
N SER A 98 -10.63 -6.53 10.95
CA SER A 98 -10.23 -5.74 12.11
C SER A 98 -11.42 -5.48 13.05
N LEU A 99 -12.58 -5.14 12.50
CA LEU A 99 -13.79 -4.89 13.27
C LEU A 99 -14.28 -6.15 14.00
N LYS A 100 -14.27 -7.31 13.33
CA LYS A 100 -14.59 -8.61 13.97
C LYS A 100 -13.69 -8.89 15.18
N ARG A 101 -12.39 -8.61 15.06
CA ARG A 101 -11.43 -8.78 16.15
C ARG A 101 -11.69 -7.79 17.29
N TYR A 102 -11.95 -6.53 16.95
CA TYR A 102 -12.29 -5.47 17.91
C TYR A 102 -13.54 -5.85 18.73
N GLU A 103 -14.61 -6.30 18.07
CA GLU A 103 -15.83 -6.73 18.75
C GLU A 103 -15.64 -7.98 19.63
N ALA A 104 -14.76 -8.91 19.24
CA ALA A 104 -14.41 -10.05 20.09
C ALA A 104 -13.69 -9.61 21.38
N LEU A 105 -12.77 -8.64 21.28
CA LEU A 105 -12.05 -8.10 22.42
C LEU A 105 -12.98 -7.35 23.38
N LYS A 106 -13.94 -6.57 22.88
CA LYS A 106 -14.96 -5.90 23.73
C LYS A 106 -15.77 -6.86 24.61
N LYS A 107 -15.98 -8.09 24.14
CA LYS A 107 -16.74 -9.13 24.86
C LYS A 107 -15.90 -9.92 25.86
N THR A 108 -14.58 -9.79 25.80
CA THR A 108 -13.67 -10.47 26.72
C THR A 108 -13.75 -9.80 28.09
N LYS A 109 -14.12 -10.57 29.12
CA LYS A 109 -14.00 -10.11 30.52
C LYS A 109 -12.57 -10.36 30.98
N ILE A 110 -11.94 -9.33 31.54
CA ILE A 110 -10.64 -9.39 32.22
C ILE A 110 -10.92 -9.25 33.71
#